data_AF-A0A6B3GPJ3-F1
#
_entry.id   AF-A0A6B3GPJ3-F1
#
_cell.length_a   1.000
_cell.length_b   1.000
_cell.length_c   1.000
_cell.angle_alpha   90.00
_cell.angle_beta   90.00
_cell.angle_gamma   90.00
#
_symmetry.space_group_name_H-M   'P 1'
#
loop_
_entity.id
_entity.type
_entity.pdbx_description
1 polymer ?
#
loop_
_entity_poly.entity_id
_entity_poly.type
_entity_poly.pdbx_seq_one_letter_code
_entity_poly.pdbx_strand_id
1 'polypeptide(L)'
;CESIRNATGVDCVGDAKPDFPTDLEARDNNEVKGFYRGGWVADYPVNVNFLKELYHSKAESNNGRFADKEIDDLMAKGDKADSLEESVAAYQEVEK
;
A
#
# COMPACT_ATOMS: atom_id res chain seq x y z
N CYS A 1 -4.79 14.42 13.15
CA CYS A 1 -3.94 15.59 12.84
C CYS A 1 -3.17 16.15 14.04
N GLU A 2 -3.66 16.06 15.29
CA GLU A 2 -2.92 16.64 16.44
C GLU A 2 -1.48 16.13 16.58
N SER A 3 -1.27 14.82 16.49
CA SER A 3 0.08 14.23 16.57
C SER A 3 1.02 14.79 15.49
N ILE A 4 0.55 14.89 14.24
CA ILE A 4 1.34 15.44 13.11
C ILE A 4 1.68 16.90 13.36
N ARG A 5 0.70 17.74 13.76
CA ARG A 5 0.93 19.16 14.06
C ARG A 5 1.95 19.33 15.18
N ASN A 6 1.78 18.60 16.28
CA ASN A 6 2.66 18.70 17.44
C ASN A 6 4.10 18.24 17.15
N ALA A 7 4.27 17.20 16.31
CA ALA A 7 5.57 16.65 16.00
C ALA A 7 6.33 17.43 14.92
N THR A 8 5.62 18.04 13.96
CA THR A 8 6.25 18.59 12.75
C THR A 8 6.06 20.10 12.57
N GLY A 9 5.10 20.71 13.26
CA GLY A 9 4.70 22.10 13.03
C GLY A 9 3.96 22.35 11.71
N VAL A 10 3.74 21.31 10.90
CA VAL A 10 2.99 21.39 9.63
C VAL A 10 1.49 21.40 9.92
N ASP A 11 0.76 22.32 9.28
CA ASP A 11 -0.70 22.32 9.38
C ASP A 11 -1.29 21.06 8.73
N CYS A 12 -2.19 20.41 9.46
CA CYS A 12 -2.83 19.17 9.05
C CYS A 12 -4.32 19.34 9.22
N VAL A 13 -5.08 19.20 8.14
CA VAL A 13 -6.54 19.29 8.14
C VAL A 13 -7.13 18.03 7.51
N GLY A 14 -8.37 17.71 7.89
CA GLY A 14 -9.10 16.58 7.29
C GLY A 14 -9.84 17.00 6.02
N ASP A 15 -10.00 16.07 5.09
CA ASP A 15 -10.86 16.17 3.91
C ASP A 15 -11.85 15.00 3.92
N ALA A 16 -12.91 15.12 4.73
CA ALA A 16 -13.87 14.04 4.93
C ALA A 16 -14.76 13.85 3.70
N LYS A 17 -14.96 12.57 3.32
CA LYS A 17 -15.93 12.16 2.29
C LYS A 17 -17.18 11.59 2.94
N PRO A 18 -18.36 11.73 2.31
CA PRO A 18 -19.63 11.30 2.90
C PRO A 18 -19.74 9.78 3.06
N ASP A 19 -19.11 9.02 2.16
CA ASP A 19 -19.13 7.56 2.17
C ASP A 19 -17.87 6.98 1.49
N PHE A 20 -17.72 5.66 1.59
CA PHE A 20 -16.57 4.94 1.04
C PHE A 20 -16.54 4.91 -0.51
N PRO A 21 -17.66 4.69 -1.22
CA PRO A 21 -17.66 4.79 -2.69
C PRO A 21 -17.18 6.15 -3.22
N THR A 22 -17.64 7.26 -2.63
CA THR A 22 -17.21 8.62 -3.02
C THR A 22 -15.71 8.82 -2.79
N ASP A 23 -15.16 8.24 -1.72
CA ASP A 23 -13.72 8.27 -1.44
C ASP A 23 -12.91 7.44 -2.45
N LEU A 24 -13.40 6.25 -2.84
CA LEU A 24 -12.75 5.43 -3.86
C LEU A 24 -12.75 6.09 -5.24
N GLU A 25 -13.90 6.62 -5.68
CA GLU A 25 -14.01 7.30 -6.97
C GLU A 25 -13.05 8.49 -7.07
N ALA A 26 -12.93 9.29 -6.01
CA ALA A 26 -11.98 10.40 -5.96
C ALA A 26 -10.51 9.95 -6.06
N ARG A 27 -10.17 8.77 -5.52
CA ARG A 27 -8.80 8.20 -5.62
C ARG A 27 -8.51 7.73 -7.04
N ASP A 28 -9.44 6.96 -7.63
CA ASP A 28 -9.32 6.43 -9.00
C ASP A 28 -9.20 7.55 -10.03
N ASN A 29 -9.96 8.64 -9.83
CA ASN A 29 -9.91 9.83 -10.69
C ASN A 29 -8.71 10.76 -10.41
N ASN A 30 -7.82 10.41 -9.47
CA ASN A 30 -6.66 11.21 -9.07
C ASN A 30 -7.03 12.61 -8.51
N GLU A 31 -8.17 12.73 -7.84
CA GLU A 31 -8.69 14.01 -7.32
C GLU A 31 -8.26 14.29 -5.88
N VAL A 32 -7.76 13.28 -5.16
CA VAL A 32 -7.28 13.43 -3.78
C VAL A 32 -5.91 14.13 -3.77
N LYS A 33 -5.85 15.29 -3.10
CA LYS A 33 -4.66 16.17 -3.07
C LYS A 33 -3.75 16.01 -1.85
N GLY A 34 -4.13 15.15 -0.91
CA GLY A 34 -3.41 14.92 0.33
C GLY A 34 -3.29 13.44 0.68
N PHE A 35 -2.85 13.15 1.89
CA PHE A 35 -2.86 11.78 2.41
C PHE A 35 -4.30 11.32 2.65
N TYR A 36 -4.58 10.05 2.41
CA TYR A 36 -5.86 9.42 2.70
C TYR A 36 -5.65 8.10 3.44
N ARG A 37 -6.69 7.66 4.14
CA ARG A 37 -6.62 6.41 4.92
C ARG A 37 -6.67 5.20 3.99
N GLY A 38 -5.70 4.30 4.12
CA GLY A 38 -5.72 2.99 3.50
C GLY A 38 -6.11 1.89 4.49
N GLY A 39 -6.34 0.69 3.96
CA GLY A 39 -6.53 -0.52 4.73
C GLY A 39 -6.69 -1.70 3.79
N TRP A 40 -6.22 -2.87 4.20
CA TRP A 40 -6.35 -4.11 3.45
C TRP A 40 -6.79 -5.23 4.41
N VAL A 41 -7.72 -6.03 3.95
CA VAL A 41 -8.12 -7.27 4.61
C VAL A 41 -7.72 -8.38 3.66
N ALA A 42 -6.90 -9.32 4.14
CA ALA A 42 -6.32 -10.33 3.28
C ALA A 42 -7.40 -11.17 2.58
N ASP A 43 -7.27 -11.35 1.27
CA ASP A 43 -8.12 -12.25 0.49
C ASP A 43 -7.78 -13.72 0.78
N TYR A 44 -6.52 -13.98 1.10
CA TYR A 44 -5.97 -15.27 1.50
C TYR A 44 -4.81 -15.09 2.48
N PRO A 45 -4.52 -16.07 3.36
CA PRO A 45 -3.68 -15.86 4.55
C PRO A 45 -2.18 -15.96 4.26
N VAL A 46 -1.66 -15.14 3.34
CA VAL A 46 -0.24 -15.08 2.98
C VAL A 46 0.21 -13.62 2.87
N ASN A 47 1.39 -13.29 3.40
CA ASN A 47 1.94 -11.92 3.38
C ASN A 47 2.07 -11.33 1.97
N VAL A 48 2.30 -12.17 0.97
CA VAL A 48 2.28 -11.79 -0.46
C VAL A 48 1.04 -10.99 -0.84
N ASN A 49 -0.16 -11.36 -0.33
CA ASN A 49 -1.41 -10.68 -0.66
C ASN A 49 -1.45 -9.23 -0.15
N PHE A 50 -0.74 -8.92 0.93
CA PHE A 50 -0.60 -7.52 1.36
C PHE A 50 0.44 -6.80 0.52
N LEU A 51 1.63 -7.38 0.40
CA LEU A 51 2.78 -6.68 -0.14
C LEU A 51 2.66 -6.44 -1.63
N LYS A 52 2.29 -7.47 -2.39
CA LYS A 52 2.22 -7.38 -3.84
C LYS A 52 1.03 -6.52 -4.29
N GLU A 53 -0.15 -6.69 -3.69
CA GLU A 53 -1.36 -5.98 -4.12
C GLU A 53 -1.33 -4.49 -3.75
N LEU A 54 -0.63 -4.12 -2.67
CA LEU A 54 -0.57 -2.72 -2.22
C LEU A 54 0.67 -1.97 -2.71
N TYR A 55 1.80 -2.65 -2.94
CA TYR A 55 3.09 -1.98 -3.17
C TYR A 55 3.82 -2.40 -4.44
N HIS A 56 3.39 -3.41 -5.19
CA HIS A 56 3.97 -3.62 -6.52
C HIS A 56 3.63 -2.42 -7.42
N SER A 57 4.58 -1.91 -8.20
CA SER A 57 4.40 -0.66 -8.97
C SER A 57 3.27 -0.68 -9.99
N LYS A 58 2.82 -1.89 -10.38
CA LYS A 58 1.73 -2.12 -11.33
C LYS A 58 0.46 -2.70 -10.69
N ALA A 59 0.39 -2.82 -9.38
CA ALA A 59 -0.81 -3.31 -8.73
C ALA A 59 -1.92 -2.25 -8.79
N GLU A 60 -3.15 -2.68 -9.09
CA GLU A 60 -4.32 -1.79 -9.18
C GLU A 60 -4.62 -1.14 -7.81
N SER A 61 -4.44 -1.90 -6.73
CA SER A 61 -4.69 -1.44 -5.37
C SER A 61 -3.55 -0.58 -4.79
N ASN A 62 -2.48 -0.31 -5.55
CA ASN A 62 -1.40 0.61 -5.19
C ASN A 62 -1.83 2.06 -5.34
N ASN A 63 -2.79 2.44 -4.49
CA ASN A 63 -3.30 3.79 -4.41
C ASN A 63 -2.18 4.77 -4.01
N GLY A 64 -1.23 4.32 -3.18
CA GLY A 64 -0.08 5.11 -2.70
C GLY A 64 0.91 5.51 -3.81
N ARG A 65 0.78 4.94 -5.01
CA ARG A 65 1.67 5.15 -6.17
C ARG A 65 3.12 4.82 -5.85
N PHE A 66 3.34 3.87 -4.95
CA PHE A 66 4.69 3.41 -4.65
C PHE A 66 5.29 2.77 -5.91
N ALA A 67 6.51 3.13 -6.26
CA ALA A 67 7.17 2.56 -7.42
C ALA A 67 8.67 2.48 -7.15
N ASP A 68 9.15 1.25 -6.95
CA ASP A 68 10.56 0.95 -6.76
C ASP A 68 10.90 -0.34 -7.51
N LYS A 69 11.87 -0.25 -8.42
CA LYS A 69 12.26 -1.38 -9.27
C LYS A 69 12.93 -2.50 -8.47
N GLU A 70 13.70 -2.17 -7.45
CA GLU A 70 14.38 -3.16 -6.62
C GLU A 70 13.38 -3.98 -5.82
N ILE A 71 12.36 -3.31 -5.26
CA ILE A 71 11.27 -3.96 -4.54
C ILE A 71 10.44 -4.85 -5.47
N ASP A 72 10.06 -4.37 -6.66
CA ASP A 72 9.35 -5.20 -7.66
C ASP A 72 10.17 -6.44 -8.05
N ASP A 73 11.49 -6.29 -8.24
CA ASP A 73 12.37 -7.40 -8.60
C ASP A 73 12.53 -8.42 -7.43
N LEU A 74 12.51 -7.96 -6.17
CA LEU A 74 12.51 -8.83 -4.99
C LEU A 74 11.21 -9.62 -4.88
N MET A 75 10.05 -8.96 -5.03
CA MET A 75 8.75 -9.64 -5.09
C MET A 75 8.71 -10.69 -6.22
N ALA A 76 9.22 -10.34 -7.41
CA ALA A 76 9.27 -11.26 -8.55
C ALA A 76 10.21 -12.47 -8.32
N LYS A 77 11.21 -12.37 -7.44
CA LYS A 77 12.01 -13.51 -6.99
C LYS A 77 11.22 -14.37 -6.00
N GLY A 78 10.55 -13.75 -5.03
CA GLY A 78 9.70 -14.46 -4.06
C GLY A 78 8.54 -15.24 -4.71
N ASP A 79 7.99 -14.72 -5.81
CA ASP A 79 6.97 -15.39 -6.62
C ASP A 79 7.47 -16.67 -7.32
N LYS A 80 8.79 -16.83 -7.44
CA LYS A 80 9.44 -17.98 -8.10
C LYS A 80 10.05 -18.96 -7.11
N ALA A 81 9.78 -18.81 -5.82
CA ALA A 81 10.24 -19.74 -4.80
C ALA A 81 9.66 -21.15 -5.01
N ASP A 82 10.42 -22.18 -4.63
CA ASP A 82 10.03 -23.59 -4.84
C ASP A 82 9.03 -24.09 -3.78
N SER A 83 8.83 -23.31 -2.72
CA SER A 83 7.89 -23.60 -1.62
C SER A 83 7.19 -22.34 -1.12
N LEU A 84 6.06 -22.54 -0.43
CA LEU A 84 5.33 -21.44 0.21
C LEU A 84 6.20 -20.78 1.31
N GLU A 85 6.92 -21.59 2.08
CA GLU A 85 7.78 -21.14 3.16
C GLU A 85 8.91 -20.23 2.64
N GLU A 86 9.54 -20.60 1.53
CA GLU A 86 10.55 -19.77 0.87
C GLU A 86 9.95 -18.49 0.27
N SER A 87 8.73 -18.55 -0.29
CA SER A 87 8.03 -17.36 -0.78
C SER A 87 7.72 -16.39 0.35
N VAL A 88 7.21 -16.90 1.48
CA VAL A 88 6.93 -16.09 2.68
C VAL A 88 8.22 -15.43 3.20
N ALA A 89 9.32 -16.18 3.30
CA ALA A 89 10.61 -15.65 3.73
C ALA A 89 11.16 -14.59 2.77
N ALA A 90 11.05 -14.80 1.45
CA ALA A 90 11.46 -13.81 0.46
C ALA A 90 10.66 -12.51 0.58
N TYR A 91 9.35 -12.59 0.85
CA TYR A 91 8.52 -11.41 1.07
C TYR A 91 8.73 -10.74 2.43
N GLN A 92 9.28 -11.45 3.43
CA GLN A 92 9.76 -10.80 4.67
C GLN A 92 11.02 -9.95 4.43
N GLU A 93 11.87 -10.32 3.47
CA GLU A 93 13.01 -9.48 3.07
C GLU A 93 12.58 -8.23 2.31
N VAL A 94 11.43 -8.27 1.61
CA VAL A 94 10.82 -7.10 0.95
C VAL A 94 10.38 -6.03 1.96
N GLU A 95 10.09 -6.40 3.21
CA GLU A 95 9.60 -5.49 4.26
C GLU A 95 10.70 -4.67 4.96
N LYS A 96 11.98 -4.93 4.67
CA LYS A 96 13.13 -4.29 5.33
C LYS A 96 13.57 -3.00 4.64
#